data_AF-A0A520UMG3-F1
#
_entry.id   AF-A0A520UMG3-F1
#
_cell.length_a   1.000
_cell.length_b   1.000
_cell.length_c   1.000
_cell.angle_alpha   90.00
_cell.angle_beta   90.00
_cell.angle_gamma   90.00
#
_symmetry.space_group_name_H-M   'P 1'
#
loop_
_entity.id
_entity.type
_entity.pdbx_description
1 polymer ?
#
loop_
_entity_poly.entity_id
_entity_poly.type
_entity_poly.pdbx_seq_one_letter_code
_entity_poly.pdbx_strand_id
1 'polypeptide(L)' 'MKPNRFFIIWIIGFIGLFVFDLFIEGIVFEWLEWNGTTKNDWFFKVWWGVVIIWFLYGLKNLLKKLK' A
#
# COMPACT_ATOMS: atom_id res chain seq x y z
N MET A 1 -11.60 -17.25 -9.50
CA MET A 1 -10.36 -16.70 -10.10
C MET A 1 -9.18 -17.61 -9.79
N LYS A 2 -8.39 -18.02 -10.81
CA LYS A 2 -7.18 -18.84 -10.65
C LYS A 2 -6.16 -18.17 -9.71
N PRO A 3 -5.35 -18.94 -8.93
CA PRO A 3 -4.36 -18.39 -8.00
C PRO A 3 -3.42 -17.38 -8.66
N ASN A 4 -2.91 -17.69 -9.85
CA ASN A 4 -1.96 -16.85 -10.59
C ASN A 4 -2.57 -15.50 -10.98
N ARG A 5 -3.85 -15.49 -11.40
CA ARG A 5 -4.56 -14.25 -11.74
C ARG A 5 -4.83 -13.40 -10.49
N PHE A 6 -5.15 -14.04 -9.36
CA PHE A 6 -5.27 -13.34 -8.08
C PHE A 6 -3.95 -12.72 -7.64
N PHE A 7 -2.86 -13.48 -7.72
CA PHE A 7 -1.52 -13.01 -7.39
C PHE A 7 -1.12 -11.76 -8.20
N ILE A 8 -1.35 -11.79 -9.52
CA ILE A 8 -1.08 -10.62 -10.38
C ILE A 8 -1.88 -9.40 -9.93
N ILE A 9 -3.19 -9.54 -9.67
CA ILE A 9 -4.02 -8.41 -9.21
C ILE A 9 -3.56 -7.90 -7.84
N TRP A 10 -3.16 -8.80 -6.95
CA TRP A 10 -2.66 -8.44 -5.63
C TRP A 10 -1.37 -7.61 -5.71
N ILE A 11 -0.42 -8.00 -6.58
CA ILE A 11 0.82 -7.26 -6.84
C ILE A 11 0.51 -5.91 -7.51
N ILE A 12 -0.37 -5.88 -8.50
CA ILE A 12 -0.78 -4.61 -9.15
C ILE A 12 -1.39 -3.66 -8.12
N GLY A 13 -2.23 -4.16 -7.21
CA GLY A 13 -2.77 -3.32 -6.15
C GLY A 13 -1.70 -2.80 -5.19
N PHE A 14 -0.67 -3.60 -4.88
CA PHE A 14 0.48 -3.12 -4.11
C PHE A 14 1.27 -2.03 -4.83
N ILE A 15 1.50 -2.18 -6.15
CA ILE A 15 2.13 -1.12 -6.96
C ILE A 15 1.27 0.14 -6.93
N GLY A 16 -0.06 0.02 -7.02
CA GLY A 16 -0.98 1.15 -6.89
C GLY A 16 -0.88 1.86 -5.54
N LEU A 17 -0.79 1.12 -4.44
CA LEU A 17 -0.52 1.68 -3.11
C LEU A 17 0.82 2.41 -3.11
N PHE A 18 1.90 1.77 -3.57
CA PHE A 18 3.22 2.38 -3.61
C PHE A 18 3.26 3.69 -4.43
N VAL A 19 2.63 3.72 -5.59
CA VAL A 19 2.52 4.95 -6.41
C VAL A 19 1.73 6.03 -5.68
N PHE A 20 0.66 5.67 -4.97
CA PHE A 20 -0.10 6.62 -4.16
C PHE A 20 0.75 7.22 -3.03
N ASP A 21 1.53 6.39 -2.33
CA ASP A 21 2.46 6.85 -1.29
C ASP A 21 3.46 7.88 -1.84
N LEU A 22 4.10 7.56 -2.97
CA LEU A 22 5.01 8.48 -3.66
C LEU A 22 4.32 9.77 -4.13
N PHE A 23 3.06 9.69 -4.57
CA PHE A 23 2.28 10.88 -4.93
C PHE A 23 2.03 11.77 -3.71
N ILE A 24 1.63 11.18 -2.57
CA ILE A 24 1.43 11.94 -1.34
C ILE A 24 2.74 12.58 -0.90
N GLU A 25 3.84 11.85 -0.90
CA GLU A 25 5.15 12.37 -0.48
C GLU A 25 5.70 13.44 -1.42
N GLY A 26 5.69 13.17 -2.73
CA GLY A 26 6.32 14.04 -3.73
C GLY A 26 5.48 15.26 -4.12
N ILE A 27 4.16 15.24 -3.93
CA ILE A 27 3.27 16.32 -4.35
C ILE A 27 2.54 16.91 -3.15
N VAL A 28 1.83 16.10 -2.37
CA VAL A 28 0.97 16.63 -1.30
C VAL A 28 1.80 17.16 -0.14
N PHE A 29 2.80 16.41 0.34
CA PHE A 29 3.67 16.87 1.42
C PHE A 29 4.56 18.02 1.00
N GLU A 30 4.98 18.05 -0.26
CA GLU A 30 5.72 19.19 -0.80
C GLU A 30 4.86 20.45 -0.80
N TRP A 31 3.63 20.35 -1.33
CA TRP A 31 2.69 21.48 -1.37
C TRP A 31 2.29 21.99 0.03
N LEU A 32 2.22 21.10 1.02
CA LEU A 32 1.89 21.45 2.40
C LEU A 32 3.11 21.84 3.25
N GLU A 33 4.32 21.77 2.69
CA GLU A 33 5.60 21.95 3.41
C GLU A 33 5.73 20.99 4.61
N TRP A 34 5.28 19.74 4.45
CA TRP A 34 5.36 18.71 5.49
C TRP A 34 6.63 17.87 5.39
N ASN A 35 7.31 17.89 4.24
CA ASN A 35 8.60 17.23 4.05
C ASN A 35 9.64 17.79 5.03
N GLY A 36 10.36 16.89 5.71
CA GLY A 36 11.33 17.28 6.75
C GLY A 36 10.72 17.70 8.10
N THR A 37 9.40 17.57 8.28
CA THR A 37 8.70 17.86 9.54
C THR A 37 8.11 16.58 10.15
N THR A 38 7.72 16.61 11.42
CA THR A 38 7.00 15.50 12.07
C THR A 38 5.53 15.41 11.68
N LYS A 39 5.04 16.32 10.81
CA LYS A 39 3.63 16.34 10.39
C LYS A 39 3.28 15.20 9.44
N ASN A 40 4.23 14.57 8.76
CA ASN A 40 3.98 13.41 7.91
C ASN A 40 4.03 12.07 8.68
N ASP A 41 4.57 12.05 9.91
CA ASP A 41 4.74 10.83 10.71
C ASP A 41 3.42 10.09 10.94
N TRP A 42 2.32 10.83 11.17
CA TRP A 42 1.01 10.23 11.40
C TRP A 42 0.48 9.56 10.13
N PHE A 43 0.72 10.17 8.96
CA PHE A 43 0.33 9.59 7.69
C PHE A 43 1.06 8.26 7.49
N PHE A 44 2.38 8.23 7.66
CA PHE A 44 3.14 6.99 7.49
C PHE A 44 2.71 5.89 8.45
N LYS A 45 2.38 6.21 9.72
CA LYS A 45 1.85 5.22 10.68
C LYS A 45 0.54 4.60 10.19
N VAL A 46 -0.40 5.42 9.73
CA VAL A 46 -1.69 4.94 9.20
C VAL A 46 -1.48 4.17 7.90
N TRP A 47 -0.62 4.69 7.02
CA TRP A 47 -0.31 4.13 5.71
C TRP A 47 0.28 2.72 5.81
N TRP A 48 1.24 2.51 6.70
CA TRP A 48 1.78 1.18 6.98
C TRP A 48 0.69 0.21 7.48
N GLY A 49 -0.27 0.69 8.26
CA GLY A 49 -1.46 -0.09 8.63
C GLY A 49 -2.26 -0.57 7.42
N VAL A 50 -2.53 0.31 6.47
CA VAL A 50 -3.22 -0.03 5.20
C VAL A 50 -2.43 -1.07 4.41
N VAL A 51 -1.10 -0.88 4.27
CA VAL A 51 -0.22 -1.80 3.53
C VAL A 51 -0.19 -3.19 4.19
N ILE A 52 -0.09 -3.26 5.52
CA ILE A 52 -0.11 -4.53 6.27
C ILE A 52 -1.45 -5.25 6.08
N ILE A 53 -2.57 -4.54 6.18
CA ILE A 53 -3.91 -5.12 5.98
C ILE A 53 -4.03 -5.67 4.56
N TRP A 54 -3.60 -4.91 3.55
CA TRP A 54 -3.59 -5.36 2.15
C TRP A 54 -2.73 -6.62 1.95
N PHE A 55 -1.54 -6.64 2.54
CA PHE A 55 -0.62 -7.77 2.48
C PHE A 55 -1.23 -9.03 3.12
N LEU A 56 -1.74 -8.93 4.36
CA LEU A 56 -2.34 -10.05 5.07
C LEU A 56 -3.60 -10.57 4.38
N TYR A 57 -4.44 -9.67 3.85
CA TYR A 57 -5.61 -10.04 3.07
C TYR A 57 -5.21 -10.84 1.81
N GLY A 58 -4.22 -10.36 1.06
CA GLY A 58 -3.72 -11.05 -0.12
C GLY A 58 -3.14 -12.42 0.21
N LEU A 59 -2.28 -12.49 1.24
CA LEU A 59 -1.67 -13.74 1.68
C LEU A 59 -2.71 -14.78 2.08
N LYS A 60 -3.68 -14.40 2.92
CA LYS A 60 -4.77 -15.29 3.36
C LYS A 60 -5.57 -15.86 2.18
N ASN A 61 -5.91 -15.01 1.21
CA ASN A 61 -6.67 -15.44 0.04
C ASN A 61 -5.85 -16.28 -0.94
N LEU A 62 -4.56 -16.00 -1.08
CA LEU A 62 -3.66 -16.80 -1.92
C LEU A 62 -3.52 -18.21 -1.34
N LEU A 63 -3.23 -18.33 -0.04
CA LEU A 63 -3.13 -19.62 0.65
C LEU A 63 -4.43 -20.44 0.54
N LYS A 64 -5.59 -19.79 0.71
CA LYS A 64 -6.90 -20.45 0.53
C LYS A 64 -7.14 -20.99 -0.89
N LYS A 65 -6.53 -20.39 -1.90
CA LYS A 65 -6.68 -20.81 -3.31
C LYS A 65 -5.66 -21.84 -3.77
N LEU A 66 -4.54 -21.95 -3.04
CA LEU A 66 -3.50 -22.96 -3.29
C LEU A 66 -3.80 -24.30 -2.61
N LYS A 67 -4.59 -24.26 -1.53
CA LYS A 67 -5.20 -25.44 -0.89
C LYS A 67 -6.44 -25.89 -1.65
#